data_AF-A0A2E2U551-F1
#
_entry.id   AF-A0A2E2U551-F1
#
_cell.length_a   1.000
_cell.length_b   1.000
_cell.length_c   1.000
_cell.angle_alpha   90.00
_cell.angle_beta   90.00
_cell.angle_gamma   90.00
#
_symmetry.space_group_name_H-M   'P 1'
#
loop_
_entity.id
_entity.type
_entity.pdbx_description
1 polymer ?
#
loop_
_entity_poly.entity_id
_entity_poly.type
_entity_poly.pdbx_seq_one_letter_code
_entity_poly.pdbx_strand_id
1 'polypeptide(L)'
;MAEKEKKEVNNEEELSPYDRLTSTQKCAILMMLLGEEEASEILKNLGPKEVQQLGKEMYNVQGLDQETVNRVLDEFLAIIKTQTDLGMGSSNYIRNVMTKALGENKAQSVLGRITPTESDKPIEILDWMDARSVA
;
A
#
# COMPACT_ATOMS: atom_id res chain seq x y z
N MET A 1 -34.83 12.54 -45.95
CA MET A 1 -34.20 13.48 -45.01
C MET A 1 -34.00 12.69 -43.72
N ALA A 2 -32.75 12.36 -43.41
CA ALA A 2 -32.40 11.51 -42.27
C ALA A 2 -31.93 12.41 -41.13
N GLU A 3 -32.79 12.66 -40.15
CA GLU A 3 -32.39 13.29 -38.89
C GLU A 3 -32.00 12.17 -37.94
N LYS A 4 -30.70 11.87 -37.92
CA LYS A 4 -30.08 11.16 -36.80
C LYS A 4 -29.99 12.15 -35.65
N GLU A 5 -30.90 12.05 -34.70
CA GLU A 5 -30.71 12.61 -33.37
C GLU A 5 -29.50 11.91 -32.73
N LYS A 6 -28.39 12.65 -32.66
CA LYS A 6 -27.28 12.33 -31.77
C LYS A 6 -27.81 12.41 -30.35
N LYS A 7 -28.02 11.26 -29.71
CA LYS A 7 -27.97 11.15 -28.26
C LYS A 7 -26.52 11.41 -27.85
N GLU A 8 -26.24 12.64 -27.45
CA GLU A 8 -25.06 12.95 -26.64
C GLU A 8 -25.21 12.17 -25.33
N VAL A 9 -24.40 11.13 -25.20
CA VAL A 9 -24.23 10.41 -23.94
C VAL A 9 -23.33 11.29 -23.08
N ASN A 10 -23.95 12.13 -22.24
CA ASN A 10 -23.24 12.80 -21.16
C ASN A 10 -22.80 11.72 -20.16
N ASN A 11 -21.60 11.20 -20.35
CA ASN A 11 -20.90 10.38 -19.37
C ASN A 11 -20.32 11.35 -18.31
N GLU A 12 -21.20 11.89 -17.46
CA GLU A 12 -20.78 12.48 -16.20
C GLU A 12 -20.43 11.32 -15.27
N GLU A 13 -19.20 10.80 -15.40
CA GLU A 13 -18.60 9.97 -14.37
C GLU A 13 -18.56 10.82 -13.09
N GLU A 14 -19.44 10.53 -12.13
CA GLU A 14 -19.38 11.12 -10.79
C GLU A 14 -17.99 10.83 -10.22
N LEU A 15 -17.09 11.80 -10.32
CA LEU A 15 -15.78 11.77 -9.65
C LEU A 15 -16.02 11.41 -8.19
N SER A 16 -15.50 10.25 -7.78
CA SER A 16 -15.62 9.74 -6.42
C SER A 16 -15.13 10.82 -5.45
N PRO A 17 -15.70 10.95 -4.24
CA PRO A 17 -15.21 11.89 -3.22
C PRO A 17 -13.69 11.77 -3.00
N TYR A 18 -13.14 10.58 -3.23
CA TYR A 18 -11.72 10.29 -3.22
C TYR A 18 -10.91 11.01 -4.33
N ASP A 19 -11.41 11.09 -5.56
CA ASP A 19 -10.70 11.70 -6.70
C ASP A 19 -10.59 13.23 -6.57
N ARG A 20 -11.44 13.82 -5.72
CA ARG A 20 -11.43 15.25 -5.40
C ARG A 20 -10.45 15.60 -4.28
N LEU A 21 -9.86 14.60 -3.61
CA LEU A 21 -8.94 14.84 -2.51
C LEU A 21 -7.58 15.33 -3.01
N THR A 22 -7.11 16.42 -2.42
CA THR A 22 -5.75 16.91 -2.61
C THR A 22 -4.75 16.02 -1.87
N SER A 23 -3.48 16.02 -2.30
CA SER A 23 -2.42 15.27 -1.63
C SER A 23 -2.27 15.65 -0.15
N THR A 24 -2.47 16.93 0.20
CA THR A 24 -2.44 17.38 1.60
C THR A 24 -3.59 16.81 2.42
N GLN A 25 -4.79 16.70 1.85
CA GLN A 25 -5.94 16.06 2.50
C GLN A 25 -5.71 14.56 2.69
N LYS A 26 -5.15 13.88 1.69
CA LYS A 26 -4.75 12.47 1.81
C LYS A 26 -3.74 12.27 2.93
N CYS A 27 -2.72 13.14 3.03
CA CYS A 27 -1.77 13.11 4.15
C CYS A 27 -2.46 13.36 5.49
N ALA A 28 -3.39 14.31 5.58
CA ALA A 28 -4.13 14.59 6.81
C ALA A 28 -4.93 13.37 7.29
N ILE A 29 -5.58 12.65 6.38
CA ILE A 29 -6.29 11.40 6.67
C ILE A 29 -5.32 10.34 7.22
N LEU A 30 -4.16 10.17 6.58
CA LEU A 30 -3.14 9.23 7.05
C LEU A 30 -2.65 9.61 8.45
N MET A 31 -2.36 10.88 8.73
CA MET A 31 -1.95 11.33 10.07
C MET A 31 -3.00 10.98 11.14
N MET A 32 -4.28 11.11 10.82
CA MET A 32 -5.36 10.73 11.74
C MET A 32 -5.43 9.21 11.97
N LEU A 33 -5.09 8.40 10.96
CA LEU A 33 -5.03 6.94 11.09
C LEU A 33 -3.82 6.46 11.88
N LEU A 34 -2.69 7.17 11.80
CA LEU A 34 -1.48 6.83 12.56
C LEU A 34 -1.66 7.04 14.07
N GLY A 35 -2.47 8.02 14.47
CA GLY A 35 -2.70 8.37 15.87
C GLY A 35 -1.90 9.59 16.31
N GLU A 36 -2.21 10.09 17.51
CA GLU A 36 -1.69 11.37 18.01
C GLU A 36 -0.17 11.34 18.24
N GLU A 37 0.37 10.24 18.78
CA GLU A 37 1.79 10.13 19.11
C GLU A 37 2.65 10.17 17.83
N GLU A 38 2.37 9.28 16.88
CA GLU A 38 3.09 9.15 15.63
C GLU A 38 2.93 10.38 14.73
N ALA A 39 1.72 10.95 14.63
CA ALA A 39 1.50 12.16 13.86
C ALA A 39 2.27 13.35 14.46
N SER A 40 2.40 13.44 15.79
CA SER A 40 3.14 14.52 16.45
C SER A 40 4.64 14.46 16.13
N GLU A 41 5.22 13.26 16.07
CA GLU A 41 6.63 13.07 15.69
C GLU A 41 6.87 13.49 14.23
N ILE A 42 5.94 13.22 13.33
CA ILE A 42 6.03 13.66 11.94
C ILE A 42 5.91 15.19 11.84
N LEU A 43 4.95 15.79 12.57
CA LEU A 43 4.73 17.24 12.60
C LEU A 43 5.95 18.02 13.12
N LYS A 44 6.70 17.48 14.08
CA LYS A 44 7.93 18.10 14.58
C LYS A 44 9.03 18.25 13.52
N ASN A 45 8.99 17.42 12.47
CA ASN A 45 9.96 17.44 11.38
C ASN A 45 9.55 18.36 10.22
N LEU A 46 8.36 18.96 10.28
CA LEU A 46 7.81 19.83 9.23
C LEU A 46 8.09 21.32 9.51
N GLY A 47 8.18 22.11 8.44
CA GLY A 47 8.29 23.57 8.55
C GLY A 47 6.99 24.24 9.02
N PRO A 48 7.05 25.46 9.56
CA PRO A 48 5.88 26.14 10.13
C PRO A 48 4.73 26.36 9.12
N LYS A 49 5.06 26.59 7.83
CA LYS A 49 4.05 26.71 6.77
C LYS A 49 3.36 25.38 6.45
N GLU A 50 4.11 24.28 6.48
CA GLU A 50 3.60 22.94 6.17
C GLU A 50 2.71 22.43 7.29
N VAL A 51 3.11 22.65 8.55
CA VAL A 51 2.28 22.36 9.73
C VAL A 51 0.95 23.11 9.67
N GLN A 52 0.96 24.39 9.30
CA GLN A 52 -0.27 25.18 9.17
C GLN A 52 -1.19 24.64 8.07
N GLN A 53 -0.63 24.27 6.93
CA GLN A 53 -1.40 23.73 5.82
C GLN A 53 -1.98 22.35 6.15
N LEU A 54 -1.17 21.46 6.72
CA LEU A 54 -1.58 20.12 7.13
C LEU A 54 -2.62 20.17 8.25
N GLY A 55 -2.41 21.00 9.27
CA GLY A 55 -3.36 21.18 10.37
C GLY A 55 -4.71 21.73 9.92
N LYS A 56 -4.73 22.63 8.93
CA LYS A 56 -5.98 23.11 8.32
C LYS A 56 -6.75 21.98 7.64
N GLU A 57 -6.06 21.15 6.86
CA GLU A 57 -6.69 20.02 6.19
C GLU A 57 -7.11 18.93 7.19
N MET A 58 -6.36 18.69 8.26
CA MET A 58 -6.75 17.77 9.35
C MET A 58 -8.08 18.14 10.00
N TYR A 59 -8.43 19.42 10.06
CA TYR A 59 -9.74 19.86 10.53
C TYR A 59 -10.83 19.67 9.47
N ASN A 60 -10.50 19.90 8.20
CA ASN A 60 -11.43 19.85 7.07
C ASN A 60 -11.84 18.40 6.69
N VAL A 61 -10.98 17.42 6.95
CA VAL A 61 -11.24 16.00 6.63
C VAL A 61 -12.01 15.24 7.73
N GLN A 62 -12.39 15.92 8.84
CA GLN A 62 -13.22 15.35 9.90
C GLN A 62 -14.67 15.15 9.42
N GLY A 63 -14.93 14.03 8.77
CA GLY A 63 -16.27 13.72 8.24
C GLY A 63 -16.27 12.96 6.91
N LEU A 64 -15.11 12.49 6.47
CA LEU A 64 -15.02 11.65 5.28
C LEU A 64 -15.58 10.25 5.52
N ASP A 65 -16.24 9.71 4.51
CA ASP A 65 -16.77 8.35 4.54
C ASP A 65 -15.66 7.31 4.63
N GLN A 66 -15.96 6.20 5.30
CA GLN A 66 -15.03 5.08 5.49
C GLN A 66 -14.48 4.54 4.16
N GLU A 67 -15.29 4.56 3.08
CA GLU A 67 -14.84 4.14 1.76
C GLU A 67 -13.70 5.03 1.23
N THR A 68 -13.81 6.34 1.41
CA THR A 68 -12.79 7.29 0.98
C THR A 68 -11.49 7.09 1.76
N VAL A 69 -11.60 6.88 3.08
CA VAL A 69 -10.45 6.60 3.95
C VAL A 69 -9.73 5.31 3.53
N ASN A 70 -10.46 4.24 3.24
CA ASN A 70 -9.88 2.98 2.77
C ASN A 70 -9.13 3.15 1.45
N ARG A 71 -9.70 3.89 0.48
CA ARG A 71 -9.04 4.15 -0.80
C ARG A 71 -7.72 4.92 -0.64
N VAL A 72 -7.65 5.89 0.27
CA VAL A 72 -6.41 6.62 0.59
C VAL A 72 -5.35 5.69 1.19
N LEU A 73 -5.77 4.79 2.08
CA LEU A 73 -4.87 3.80 2.67
C LEU A 73 -4.34 2.82 1.61
N ASP A 74 -5.19 2.33 0.71
CA ASP A 74 -4.81 1.41 -0.36
C ASP A 74 -3.80 2.05 -1.33
N GLU A 75 -4.01 3.31 -1.71
CA GLU A 75 -3.06 4.09 -2.52
C GLU A 75 -1.71 4.22 -1.81
N PHE A 76 -1.72 4.60 -0.52
CA PHE A 76 -0.51 4.73 0.27
C PHE A 76 0.26 3.42 0.34
N LEU A 77 -0.43 2.30 0.59
CA LEU A 77 0.18 0.98 0.59
C LEU A 77 0.72 0.60 -0.78
N ALA A 78 0.05 0.95 -1.88
CA ALA A 78 0.55 0.72 -3.24
C ALA A 78 1.83 1.52 -3.53
N ILE A 79 1.91 2.78 -3.08
CA ILE A 79 3.10 3.62 -3.21
C ILE A 79 4.26 3.05 -2.38
N ILE A 80 4.00 2.65 -1.14
CA ILE A 80 5.01 1.99 -0.31
C ILE A 80 5.46 0.68 -0.96
N LYS A 81 4.54 -0.13 -1.51
CA LYS A 81 4.89 -1.38 -2.19
C LYS A 81 5.77 -1.23 -3.42
N THR A 82 5.74 -0.06 -4.06
CA THR A 82 6.54 0.24 -5.26
C THR A 82 7.88 0.89 -4.92
N GLN A 83 7.96 1.68 -3.84
CA GLN A 83 9.20 2.34 -3.41
C GLN A 83 10.05 1.50 -2.47
N THR A 84 9.40 0.72 -1.62
CA THR A 84 10.04 -0.33 -0.84
C THR A 84 9.78 -1.62 -1.59
N ASP A 85 10.79 -2.45 -1.81
CA ASP A 85 10.70 -3.81 -2.38
C ASP A 85 9.79 -4.73 -1.53
N LEU A 86 8.58 -4.35 -1.14
CA LEU A 86 7.63 -5.18 -0.39
C LEU A 86 7.16 -6.40 -1.20
N GLY A 87 7.49 -6.46 -2.49
CA GLY A 87 7.40 -7.68 -3.31
C GLY A 87 8.46 -8.74 -2.95
N MET A 88 9.66 -8.35 -2.52
CA MET A 88 10.76 -9.26 -2.11
C MET A 88 11.13 -9.17 -0.61
N GLY A 89 10.67 -8.12 0.07
CA GLY A 89 10.94 -7.77 1.46
C GLY A 89 9.74 -7.98 2.40
N SER A 90 8.59 -8.44 1.89
CA SER A 90 7.47 -8.90 2.72
C SER A 90 7.89 -10.00 3.68
N SER A 91 8.76 -10.93 3.26
CA SER A 91 9.31 -11.97 4.14
C SER A 91 10.12 -11.38 5.30
N ASN A 92 10.95 -10.37 5.05
CA ASN A 92 11.72 -9.69 6.10
C ASN A 92 10.84 -8.81 7.00
N TYR A 93 9.85 -8.13 6.44
CA TYR A 93 8.89 -7.36 7.21
C TYR A 93 8.04 -8.27 8.11
N ILE A 94 7.46 -9.34 7.55
CA ILE A 94 6.70 -10.36 8.30
C ILE A 94 7.59 -10.99 9.37
N ARG A 95 8.85 -11.31 9.05
CA ARG A 95 9.84 -11.80 10.03
C ARG A 95 10.03 -10.81 11.17
N ASN A 96 10.28 -9.53 10.86
CA ASN A 96 10.48 -8.50 11.87
C ASN A 96 9.24 -8.25 12.74
N VAL A 97 8.05 -8.26 12.14
CA VAL A 97 6.77 -8.13 12.86
C VAL A 97 6.56 -9.33 13.79
N MET A 98 6.74 -10.56 13.29
CA MET A 98 6.63 -11.78 14.09
C MET A 98 7.67 -11.82 15.21
N THR A 99 8.93 -11.44 14.94
CA THR A 99 9.99 -11.36 15.96
C THR A 99 9.69 -10.32 17.02
N LYS A 100 9.17 -9.14 16.65
CA LYS A 100 8.75 -8.11 17.62
C LYS A 100 7.54 -8.54 18.45
N ALA A 101 6.58 -9.24 17.86
CA ALA A 101 5.35 -9.65 18.54
C ALA A 101 5.52 -10.90 19.43
N LEU A 102 6.39 -11.84 19.04
CA LEU A 102 6.48 -13.16 19.67
C LEU A 102 7.85 -13.44 20.33
N GLY A 103 8.87 -12.64 20.01
CA GLY A 103 10.27 -12.90 20.35
C GLY A 103 10.96 -13.86 19.37
N GLU A 104 12.28 -13.75 19.24
CA GLU A 104 13.11 -14.43 18.23
C GLU A 104 12.86 -15.94 18.12
N ASN A 105 12.85 -16.64 19.27
CA ASN A 105 12.68 -18.10 19.32
C ASN A 105 11.30 -18.57 18.84
N LYS A 106 10.22 -17.87 19.22
CA LYS A 106 8.86 -18.25 18.82
C LYS A 106 8.58 -17.84 17.38
N ALA A 107 9.09 -16.69 16.96
CA ALA A 107 8.95 -16.20 15.59
C ALA A 107 9.61 -17.15 14.59
N GLN A 108 10.82 -17.64 14.83
CA GLN A 108 11.47 -18.63 13.95
C GLN A 108 10.63 -19.91 13.79
N SER A 109 10.07 -20.42 14.89
CA SER A 109 9.25 -21.63 14.87
C SER A 109 7.94 -21.45 14.08
N VAL A 110 7.33 -20.27 14.17
CA VAL A 110 6.10 -19.94 13.43
C VAL A 110 6.40 -19.64 11.96
N LEU A 111 7.41 -18.82 11.69
CA LEU A 111 7.86 -18.47 10.33
C LEU A 111 8.27 -19.72 9.54
N GLY A 112 8.98 -20.66 10.17
CA GLY A 112 9.36 -21.92 9.53
C GLY A 112 8.17 -22.81 9.14
N ARG A 113 6.98 -22.60 9.72
CA ARG A 113 5.75 -23.34 9.38
C ARG A 113 4.90 -22.68 8.31
N ILE A 114 5.02 -21.37 8.13
CA ILE A 114 4.19 -20.57 7.21
C ILE A 114 4.93 -20.11 5.95
N THR A 115 6.26 -20.09 5.97
CA THR A 115 7.05 -19.76 4.77
C THR A 115 6.87 -20.91 3.78
N PRO A 116 6.32 -20.67 2.57
CA PRO A 116 6.31 -21.68 1.54
C PRO A 116 7.77 -22.08 1.32
N THR A 117 8.08 -23.36 1.48
CA THR A 117 9.39 -23.86 1.08
C THR A 117 9.49 -23.58 -0.41
N GLU A 118 10.53 -22.86 -0.84
CA GLU A 118 10.96 -22.73 -2.24
C GLU A 118 11.44 -24.11 -2.76
N SER A 119 10.61 -25.14 -2.61
CA SER A 119 10.84 -26.52 -3.00
C SER A 119 9.93 -26.94 -4.15
N ASP A 120 9.60 -26.01 -5.03
CA ASP A 120 9.22 -26.28 -6.41
C ASP A 120 10.24 -25.47 -7.24
N LYS A 121 11.35 -25.97 -7.78
CA LYS A 121 11.57 -27.20 -8.54
C LYS A 121 13.09 -27.48 -8.64
N PRO A 122 13.64 -28.55 -8.05
CA PRO A 122 15.04 -28.94 -8.28
C PRO A 122 15.30 -29.65 -9.63
N ILE A 123 14.28 -29.87 -10.47
CA ILE A 123 14.37 -30.76 -11.65
C ILE A 123 14.28 -30.01 -13.00
N GLU A 124 13.85 -28.73 -13.05
CA GLU A 124 13.82 -27.98 -14.32
C GLU A 124 15.22 -27.58 -14.83
N ILE A 125 16.28 -27.71 -14.02
CA ILE A 125 17.66 -27.51 -14.47
C ILE A 125 18.19 -28.70 -15.31
N LEU A 126 17.53 -29.86 -15.29
CA LEU A 126 17.92 -30.98 -16.16
C LEU A 126 17.20 -31.01 -17.51
N ASP A 127 16.20 -30.16 -17.73
CA ASP A 127 15.42 -30.15 -18.98
C ASP A 127 16.16 -29.45 -20.15
N TRP A 128 17.28 -28.77 -19.85
CA TRP A 128 18.14 -28.10 -20.82
C TRP A 128 19.52 -28.75 -20.99
N MET A 129 19.76 -29.92 -20.37
CA MET A 129 20.92 -30.76 -20.68
C MET A 129 20.52 -31.76 -21.78
N ASP A 130 20.94 -31.49 -23.01
CA ASP A 130 20.79 -32.39 -24.16
C ASP A 130 21.28 -33.81 -23.82
N ALA A 131 20.43 -34.81 -24.07
CA ALA A 131 20.65 -36.23 -23.78
C ALA A 131 21.85 -36.87 -24.52
N ARG A 132 22.60 -36.12 -25.33
CA ARG A 132 23.75 -36.62 -26.09
C ARG A 132 25.10 -36.60 -25.38
N SER A 133 25.18 -36.15 -24.13
CA SER A 133 26.44 -36.15 -23.36
C SER A 133 26.54 -37.24 -22.29
N VAL A 134 25.58 -38.18 -22.23
CA VAL A 134 25.69 -39.37 -21.38
C VAL A 134 25.61 -40.62 -22.25
N ALA A 135 26.73 -40.95 -22.88
CA ALA A 135 27.04 -42.26 -23.46
C ALA A 135 28.54 -42.53 -23.30
#